data_AF-Q07ZA5-F1
#
_entry.id   AF-Q07ZA5-F1
#
_cell.length_a   1.000
_cell.length_b   1.000
_cell.length_c   1.000
_cell.angle_alpha   90.00
_cell.angle_beta   90.00
_cell.angle_gamma   90.00
#
_symmetry.space_group_name_H-M   'P 1'
#
loop_
_entity.id
_entity.type
_entity.pdbx_description
1 polymer ?
#
loop_
_entity_poly.entity_id
_entity_poly.type
_entity_poly.pdbx_seq_one_letter_code
_entity_poly.pdbx_strand_id
1 'polypeptide(L)'
;MQIIHHGAVNGVTGSCHQLDVNNYNNNSHNHGNGNNISSYLIDCGLFQGAETAGKSSADQLQITFDIQHIKALIITHCHIDHVGRIPYLLAAGFNQPIYATTATAALLPLVIEDALKVGVTRDPKLIQACINRLKKLLVPVDYGQWITLPINIPTAISSTESATEMDSASSIEKTTTEPATISSTENTEDISKETIVTPAIYHKAKLKFKPAGHILGSAYVEIDLSGPSGNHRVVFSGDLGATYAPLLASPKSPYRADTLVIESTYGDKNHQGRKERSKQLKNIIESAVKDNGVVLIPAFSIGRTQELLYEFEHIIHRNKHNPVWENIDIIVDSPMAANFTQKYRQFKTLWDNEAKGKLAQGRHPLYFNQLITIDSHQDHLSVINYLDSTHKPAIIIAASGMCTGGRITNYLARFLPIPTTDILFVGYQAQGTTGRDIQTYGPQGGYVYINELKIDIKAAIHTISGYSAHADQHNLINFVKRMHHKPSHIRIVHGDNEAKQALAKEYRKMLPEAEIVIGKE
;
A
#
# COMPACT_ATOMS: atom_id res chain seq x y z
N MET A 1 -12.60 21.12 -0.19
CA MET A 1 -11.83 19.86 -0.28
C MET A 1 -12.39 18.85 0.72
N GLN A 2 -12.58 17.60 0.32
CA GLN A 2 -13.03 16.49 1.16
C GLN A 2 -12.24 15.21 0.82
N ILE A 3 -12.16 14.28 1.79
CA ILE A 3 -11.65 12.93 1.56
C ILE A 3 -12.78 11.95 1.83
N ILE A 4 -13.05 11.08 0.86
CA ILE A 4 -14.06 10.02 0.91
C ILE A 4 -13.32 8.67 0.84
N HIS A 5 -13.68 7.73 1.70
CA HIS A 5 -13.03 6.42 1.72
C HIS A 5 -13.95 5.34 1.13
N HIS A 6 -13.48 4.67 0.08
CA HIS A 6 -14.18 3.57 -0.60
C HIS A 6 -13.66 2.18 -0.17
N GLY A 7 -12.77 2.14 0.82
CA GLY A 7 -12.16 0.94 1.37
C GLY A 7 -11.05 1.23 2.40
N ALA A 8 -10.51 0.18 3.03
CA ALA A 8 -9.55 0.26 4.14
C ALA A 8 -9.99 1.09 5.36
N VAL A 9 -11.30 1.25 5.54
CA VAL A 9 -11.89 1.96 6.70
C VAL A 9 -12.05 1.03 7.89
N ASN A 10 -12.57 -0.17 7.65
CA ASN A 10 -12.96 -1.13 8.67
C ASN A 10 -11.98 -2.31 8.83
N GLY A 11 -10.89 -2.31 8.05
CA GLY A 11 -9.88 -3.37 8.08
C GLY A 11 -8.59 -2.96 7.38
N VAL A 12 -7.88 -3.96 6.86
CA VAL A 12 -6.52 -3.86 6.28
C VAL A 12 -6.51 -4.15 4.78
N THR A 13 -7.68 -4.20 4.13
CA THR A 13 -7.76 -4.50 2.70
C THR A 13 -8.69 -3.55 1.94
N GLY A 14 -8.61 -3.61 0.61
CA GLY A 14 -9.50 -2.84 -0.27
C GLY A 14 -9.20 -1.34 -0.37
N SER A 15 -7.97 -0.91 -0.04
CA SER A 15 -7.52 0.49 -0.05
C SER A 15 -7.99 1.24 -1.29
N CYS A 16 -8.79 2.28 -1.08
CA CYS A 16 -9.35 3.11 -2.13
C CYS A 16 -9.86 4.41 -1.51
N HIS A 17 -9.27 5.54 -1.86
CA HIS A 17 -9.58 6.83 -1.27
C HIS A 17 -9.75 7.90 -2.35
N GLN A 18 -10.75 8.74 -2.22
CA GLN A 18 -11.04 9.83 -3.15
C GLN A 18 -10.74 11.16 -2.48
N LEU A 19 -9.85 11.95 -3.09
CA LEU A 19 -9.58 13.33 -2.72
C LEU A 19 -10.40 14.25 -3.62
N ASP A 20 -11.47 14.84 -3.06
CA ASP A 20 -12.30 15.85 -3.73
C ASP A 20 -11.69 17.22 -3.51
N VAL A 21 -11.24 17.86 -4.58
CA VAL A 21 -10.54 19.15 -4.49
C VAL A 21 -11.51 20.32 -4.60
N ASN A 22 -12.38 20.30 -5.60
CA ASN A 22 -13.33 21.39 -5.93
C ASN A 22 -14.78 20.89 -5.91
N ASN A 23 -15.27 20.36 -4.79
CA ASN A 23 -16.69 19.98 -4.68
C ASN A 23 -17.55 21.25 -4.47
N TYR A 24 -18.27 21.67 -5.51
CA TYR A 24 -19.16 22.84 -5.49
C TYR A 24 -20.62 22.36 -5.53
N ASN A 25 -21.35 22.53 -4.42
CA ASN A 25 -22.80 22.31 -4.23
C ASN A 25 -23.38 20.90 -4.48
N ASN A 26 -23.60 20.15 -3.39
CA ASN A 26 -24.67 19.13 -3.30
C ASN A 26 -25.92 19.61 -2.53
N ASN A 27 -26.02 20.90 -2.19
CA ASN A 27 -27.15 21.45 -1.41
C ASN A 27 -28.19 22.23 -2.24
N SER A 28 -28.35 21.93 -3.53
CA SER A 28 -29.49 22.43 -4.29
C SER A 28 -30.02 21.30 -5.16
N HIS A 29 -31.35 21.12 -5.17
CA HIS A 29 -32.12 20.17 -5.99
C HIS A 29 -31.99 20.38 -7.52
N ASN A 30 -30.87 20.91 -8.01
CA ASN A 30 -30.54 20.97 -9.42
C ASN A 30 -29.49 19.92 -9.74
N HIS A 31 -29.84 18.98 -10.61
CA HIS A 31 -28.91 18.17 -11.39
C HIS A 31 -28.08 19.07 -12.32
N GLY A 32 -27.27 19.95 -11.73
CA GLY A 32 -26.31 20.79 -12.43
C GLY A 32 -25.14 19.92 -12.88
N ASN A 33 -24.90 19.94 -14.18
CA ASN A 33 -23.83 19.23 -14.90
C ASN A 33 -22.53 19.13 -14.07
N GLY A 34 -22.08 17.91 -13.75
CA GLY A 34 -20.92 17.59 -12.87
C GLY A 34 -19.54 18.08 -13.35
N ASN A 35 -19.51 19.09 -14.22
CA ASN A 35 -18.34 19.60 -14.91
C ASN A 35 -17.33 20.34 -14.01
N ASN A 36 -17.68 20.69 -12.77
CA ASN A 36 -16.80 21.47 -11.90
C ASN A 36 -16.12 20.68 -10.78
N ILE A 37 -16.41 19.37 -10.64
CA ILE A 37 -15.78 18.52 -9.62
C ILE A 37 -14.51 17.92 -10.19
N SER A 38 -13.41 18.03 -9.43
CA SER A 38 -12.16 17.33 -9.72
C SER A 38 -11.74 16.51 -8.53
N SER A 39 -11.64 15.21 -8.77
CA SER A 39 -11.23 14.27 -7.74
C SER A 39 -10.11 13.37 -8.22
N TYR A 40 -9.29 12.95 -7.27
CA TYR A 40 -8.21 11.99 -7.50
C TYR A 40 -8.49 10.74 -6.70
N LEU A 41 -8.38 9.58 -7.33
CA LEU A 41 -8.44 8.31 -6.65
C LEU A 41 -7.03 7.91 -6.22
N ILE A 42 -6.86 7.53 -4.97
CA ILE A 42 -5.63 7.00 -4.39
C ILE A 42 -5.88 5.54 -4.11
N ASP A 43 -5.15 4.68 -4.82
CA ASP A 43 -5.29 3.23 -4.84
C ASP A 43 -6.69 2.73 -5.27
N CYS A 44 -6.79 1.46 -5.62
CA CYS A 44 -8.02 0.77 -6.03
C CYS A 44 -7.86 -0.74 -5.74
N GLY A 45 -7.90 -1.06 -4.44
CA GLY A 45 -7.54 -2.36 -3.89
C GLY A 45 -8.64 -3.39 -3.79
N LEU A 46 -8.28 -4.67 -3.75
CA LEU A 46 -9.18 -5.79 -3.52
C LEU A 46 -9.40 -6.06 -2.02
N PHE A 47 -10.62 -6.37 -1.60
CA PHE A 47 -10.92 -6.83 -0.23
C PHE A 47 -10.56 -8.31 -0.06
N GLN A 48 -10.06 -8.71 1.11
CA GLN A 48 -9.69 -10.11 1.40
C GLN A 48 -10.13 -10.54 2.81
N GLY A 49 -10.13 -11.85 3.07
CA GLY A 49 -10.40 -12.41 4.40
C GLY A 49 -11.80 -12.08 4.93
N ALA A 50 -11.91 -11.79 6.23
CA ALA A 50 -13.17 -11.47 6.89
C ALA A 50 -13.94 -10.28 6.27
N GLU A 51 -13.27 -9.37 5.57
CA GLU A 51 -13.91 -8.23 4.88
C GLU A 51 -14.76 -8.64 3.67
N THR A 52 -14.67 -9.92 3.27
CA THR A 52 -15.48 -10.54 2.21
C THR A 52 -16.69 -11.33 2.75
N ALA A 53 -16.77 -11.55 4.07
CA ALA A 53 -17.82 -12.35 4.69
C ALA A 53 -19.22 -11.73 4.48
N GLY A 54 -20.14 -12.51 3.92
CA GLY A 54 -21.53 -12.09 3.68
C GLY A 54 -21.75 -11.23 2.42
N LYS A 55 -20.70 -10.93 1.64
CA LYS A 55 -20.81 -10.24 0.34
C LYS A 55 -20.66 -11.24 -0.80
N SER A 56 -21.43 -11.11 -1.89
CA SER A 56 -21.16 -11.92 -3.08
C SER A 56 -19.81 -11.54 -3.68
N SER A 57 -19.18 -12.45 -4.44
CA SER A 57 -17.93 -12.14 -5.14
C SER A 57 -18.10 -10.93 -6.08
N ALA A 58 -19.28 -10.76 -6.69
CA ALA A 58 -19.59 -9.61 -7.53
C ALA A 58 -19.60 -8.29 -6.73
N ASP A 59 -20.22 -8.25 -5.54
CA ASP A 59 -20.34 -7.03 -4.74
C ASP A 59 -19.00 -6.52 -4.23
N GLN A 60 -18.03 -7.41 -3.99
CA GLN A 60 -16.70 -7.07 -3.50
C GLN A 60 -15.83 -6.40 -4.56
N LEU A 61 -16.11 -6.69 -5.83
CA LEU A 61 -15.30 -6.29 -6.96
C LEU A 61 -15.88 -5.06 -7.68
N GLN A 62 -17.16 -4.77 -7.49
CA GLN A 62 -17.85 -3.66 -8.11
C GLN A 62 -17.31 -2.31 -7.64
N ILE A 63 -17.23 -1.37 -8.60
CA ILE A 63 -17.08 0.05 -8.32
C ILE A 63 -18.48 0.62 -8.13
N THR A 64 -18.81 0.98 -6.89
CA THR A 64 -20.15 1.43 -6.49
C THR A 64 -20.29 2.94 -6.41
N PHE A 65 -19.22 3.68 -6.70
CA PHE A 65 -19.17 5.13 -6.71
C PHE A 65 -19.03 5.68 -8.12
N ASP A 66 -19.48 6.91 -8.34
CA ASP A 66 -19.34 7.59 -9.62
C ASP A 66 -17.86 7.84 -9.94
N ILE A 67 -17.47 7.62 -11.19
CA ILE A 67 -16.10 7.77 -11.68
C ILE A 67 -15.96 8.92 -12.69
N GLN A 68 -17.05 9.55 -13.11
CA GLN A 68 -17.03 10.57 -14.18
C GLN A 68 -16.19 11.80 -13.80
N HIS A 69 -16.20 12.18 -12.52
CA HIS A 69 -15.46 13.32 -11.98
C HIS A 69 -14.02 13.00 -11.58
N ILE A 70 -13.63 11.72 -11.56
CA ILE A 70 -12.27 11.29 -11.22
C ILE A 70 -11.35 11.65 -12.38
N LYS A 71 -10.30 12.43 -12.12
CA LYS A 71 -9.36 12.96 -13.13
C LYS A 71 -8.05 12.18 -13.21
N ALA A 72 -7.74 11.38 -12.20
CA ALA A 72 -6.56 10.53 -12.17
C ALA A 72 -6.72 9.42 -11.12
N LEU A 73 -6.01 8.33 -11.34
CA LEU A 73 -5.72 7.31 -10.34
C LEU A 73 -4.24 7.41 -9.95
N ILE A 74 -3.95 7.37 -8.65
CA ILE A 74 -2.61 7.49 -8.08
C ILE A 74 -2.35 6.21 -7.30
N ILE A 75 -1.32 5.46 -7.69
CA ILE A 75 -0.97 4.18 -7.07
C ILE A 75 0.23 4.34 -6.16
N THR A 76 0.04 4.04 -4.87
CA THR A 76 1.10 4.08 -3.86
C THR A 76 2.09 2.94 -4.07
N HIS A 77 1.58 1.73 -4.29
CA HIS A 77 2.35 0.52 -4.54
C HIS A 77 1.47 -0.59 -5.15
N CYS A 78 2.06 -1.73 -5.48
CA CYS A 78 1.39 -2.78 -6.27
C CYS A 78 0.96 -4.03 -5.47
N HIS A 79 0.71 -3.93 -4.16
CA HIS A 79 0.00 -5.01 -3.48
C HIS A 79 -1.47 -5.06 -3.90
N ILE A 80 -2.06 -6.26 -3.85
CA ILE A 80 -3.37 -6.53 -4.45
C ILE A 80 -4.51 -5.82 -3.73
N ASP A 81 -4.37 -5.62 -2.44
CA ASP A 81 -5.23 -4.82 -1.57
C ASP A 81 -5.10 -3.31 -1.81
N HIS A 82 -4.23 -2.87 -2.74
CA HIS A 82 -4.13 -1.50 -3.25
C HIS A 82 -4.39 -1.39 -4.76
N VAL A 83 -4.32 -2.47 -5.54
CA VAL A 83 -4.48 -2.41 -7.01
C VAL A 83 -5.45 -3.42 -7.62
N GLY A 84 -5.94 -4.37 -6.84
CA GLY A 84 -6.67 -5.53 -7.34
C GLY A 84 -8.06 -5.22 -7.93
N ARG A 85 -8.64 -4.04 -7.64
CA ARG A 85 -9.89 -3.57 -8.27
C ARG A 85 -9.67 -2.77 -9.55
N ILE A 86 -8.43 -2.50 -9.97
CA ILE A 86 -8.14 -1.76 -11.22
C ILE A 86 -8.84 -2.37 -12.45
N PRO A 87 -8.87 -3.70 -12.68
CA PRO A 87 -9.58 -4.26 -13.83
C PRO A 87 -11.06 -3.90 -13.85
N TYR A 88 -11.70 -3.85 -12.68
CA TYR A 88 -13.11 -3.49 -12.52
C TYR A 88 -13.35 -2.00 -12.73
N LEU A 89 -12.42 -1.16 -12.25
CA LEU A 89 -12.42 0.28 -12.55
C LEU A 89 -12.31 0.55 -14.06
N LEU A 90 -11.44 -0.17 -14.76
CA LEU A 90 -11.32 -0.08 -16.23
C LEU A 90 -12.59 -0.57 -16.93
N ALA A 91 -13.20 -1.66 -16.45
CA ALA A 91 -14.46 -2.18 -16.97
C ALA A 91 -15.64 -1.22 -16.73
N ALA A 92 -15.65 -0.50 -15.60
CA ALA A 92 -16.64 0.53 -15.29
C ALA A 92 -16.52 1.79 -16.17
N GLY A 93 -15.47 1.88 -17.01
CA GLY A 93 -15.32 2.95 -18.00
C GLY A 93 -14.20 3.94 -17.70
N PHE A 94 -13.42 3.76 -16.62
CA PHE A 94 -12.32 4.66 -16.29
C PHE A 94 -11.29 4.76 -17.42
N ASN A 95 -10.98 5.99 -17.84
CA ASN A 95 -10.10 6.27 -18.98
C ASN A 95 -9.17 7.47 -18.73
N GLN A 96 -8.82 7.71 -17.47
CA GLN A 96 -7.91 8.80 -17.07
C GLN A 96 -6.50 8.26 -16.75
N PRO A 97 -5.48 9.14 -16.64
CA PRO A 97 -4.12 8.72 -16.31
C PRO A 97 -4.02 7.98 -14.97
N ILE A 98 -3.15 6.96 -14.94
CA ILE A 98 -2.80 6.18 -13.77
C ILE A 98 -1.33 6.49 -13.41
N TYR A 99 -1.11 7.32 -12.41
CA TYR A 99 0.22 7.70 -11.97
C TYR A 99 0.77 6.70 -10.97
N ALA A 100 2.01 6.27 -11.17
CA ALA A 100 2.72 5.40 -10.24
C ALA A 100 4.22 5.68 -10.32
N THR A 101 4.99 5.23 -9.33
CA THR A 101 6.46 5.28 -9.46
C THR A 101 6.94 4.45 -10.65
N THR A 102 8.09 4.78 -11.22
CA THR A 102 8.68 4.01 -12.35
C THR A 102 8.76 2.51 -12.07
N ALA A 103 9.13 2.12 -10.84
CA ALA A 103 9.16 0.71 -10.44
C ALA A 103 7.76 0.12 -10.28
N THR A 104 6.83 0.81 -9.61
CA THR A 104 5.45 0.34 -9.47
C THR A 104 4.76 0.19 -10.83
N ALA A 105 4.94 1.13 -11.76
CA ALA A 105 4.41 1.05 -13.12
C ALA A 105 4.95 -0.16 -13.91
N ALA A 106 6.20 -0.57 -13.67
CA ALA A 106 6.78 -1.76 -14.30
C ALA A 106 6.31 -3.08 -13.69
N LEU A 107 5.97 -3.07 -12.40
CA LEU A 107 5.51 -4.24 -11.65
C LEU A 107 4.00 -4.48 -11.80
N LEU A 108 3.22 -3.39 -11.89
CA LEU A 108 1.77 -3.43 -11.86
C LEU A 108 1.14 -4.34 -12.92
N PRO A 109 1.56 -4.32 -14.21
CA PRO A 109 1.00 -5.25 -15.21
C PRO A 109 1.15 -6.72 -14.83
N LEU A 110 2.25 -7.10 -14.16
CA LEU A 110 2.48 -8.49 -13.73
C LEU A 110 1.51 -8.88 -12.62
N VAL A 111 1.30 -7.97 -11.64
CA VAL A 111 0.35 -8.17 -10.54
C VAL A 111 -1.07 -8.31 -11.07
N ILE A 112 -1.48 -7.41 -11.96
CA ILE A 112 -2.84 -7.43 -12.52
C ILE A 112 -3.07 -8.65 -13.41
N GLU A 113 -2.06 -9.07 -14.18
CA GLU A 113 -2.16 -10.28 -15.00
C GLU A 113 -2.36 -11.53 -14.14
N ASP A 114 -1.61 -11.67 -13.05
CA ASP A 114 -1.75 -12.80 -12.12
C ASP A 114 -3.13 -12.78 -11.43
N ALA A 115 -3.54 -11.60 -10.92
CA ALA A 115 -4.84 -11.42 -10.28
C ALA A 115 -6.01 -11.82 -11.20
N LEU A 116 -5.93 -11.46 -12.48
CA LEU A 116 -6.93 -11.86 -13.49
C LEU A 116 -6.94 -13.38 -13.69
N LYS A 117 -5.77 -14.01 -13.87
CA LYS A 117 -5.64 -15.46 -14.09
C LYS A 117 -6.18 -16.30 -12.93
N VAL A 118 -5.95 -15.82 -11.71
CA VAL A 118 -6.33 -16.53 -10.49
C VAL A 118 -7.78 -16.29 -10.12
N GLY A 119 -8.25 -15.04 -10.18
CA GLY A 119 -9.54 -14.65 -9.59
C GLY A 119 -10.66 -14.30 -10.57
N VAL A 120 -10.38 -14.05 -11.85
CA VAL A 120 -11.36 -13.42 -12.77
C VAL A 120 -11.62 -14.25 -14.01
N THR A 121 -10.59 -14.54 -14.80
CA THR A 121 -10.72 -15.24 -16.08
C THR A 121 -9.41 -15.90 -16.47
N ARG A 122 -9.50 -17.03 -17.18
CA ARG A 122 -8.35 -17.69 -17.81
C ARG A 122 -8.24 -17.40 -19.30
N ASP A 123 -9.14 -16.59 -19.88
CA ASP A 123 -9.10 -16.21 -21.29
C ASP A 123 -7.92 -15.25 -21.57
N PRO A 124 -6.90 -15.68 -22.33
CA PRO A 124 -5.74 -14.85 -22.62
C PRO A 124 -6.09 -13.56 -23.37
N LYS A 125 -7.15 -13.54 -24.19
CA LYS A 125 -7.56 -12.36 -24.95
C LYS A 125 -8.09 -11.27 -24.04
N LEU A 126 -8.96 -11.63 -23.09
CA LEU A 126 -9.51 -10.68 -22.11
C LEU A 126 -8.41 -10.13 -21.19
N ILE A 127 -7.53 -11.00 -20.72
CA ILE A 127 -6.37 -10.60 -19.91
C ILE A 127 -5.52 -9.59 -20.69
N GLN A 128 -5.14 -9.93 -21.92
CA GLN A 128 -4.28 -9.06 -22.72
C GLN A 128 -4.96 -7.73 -23.07
N ALA A 129 -6.26 -7.71 -23.33
CA ALA A 129 -7.02 -6.49 -23.55
C ALA A 129 -6.99 -5.56 -22.32
N CYS A 130 -7.22 -6.12 -21.12
CA CYS A 130 -7.12 -5.37 -19.86
C CYS A 130 -5.71 -4.83 -19.63
N ILE A 131 -4.67 -5.66 -19.80
CA ILE A 131 -3.27 -5.25 -19.63
C ILE A 131 -2.87 -4.18 -20.65
N ASN A 132 -3.32 -4.27 -21.90
CA ASN A 132 -3.05 -3.26 -22.91
C ASN A 132 -3.72 -1.92 -22.57
N ARG A 133 -4.96 -1.94 -22.06
CA ARG A 133 -5.65 -0.73 -21.60
C ARG A 133 -4.91 -0.11 -20.40
N LEU A 134 -4.56 -0.92 -19.40
CA LEU A 134 -3.77 -0.50 -18.24
C LEU A 134 -2.46 0.19 -18.67
N LYS A 135 -1.67 -0.45 -19.54
CA LYS A 135 -0.39 0.11 -20.02
C LYS A 135 -0.54 1.44 -20.76
N LYS A 136 -1.64 1.64 -21.50
CA LYS A 136 -1.91 2.91 -22.20
C LYS A 136 -2.19 4.08 -21.24
N LEU A 137 -2.77 3.79 -20.08
CA LEU A 137 -3.13 4.80 -19.08
C LEU A 137 -2.02 5.03 -18.05
N LEU A 138 -1.06 4.11 -17.92
CA LEU A 138 0.03 4.21 -16.95
C LEU A 138 1.02 5.32 -17.27
N VAL A 139 1.25 6.19 -16.29
CA VAL A 139 2.23 7.27 -16.33
C VAL A 139 3.29 7.04 -15.25
N PRO A 140 4.50 6.56 -15.61
CA PRO A 140 5.58 6.39 -14.65
C PRO A 140 6.16 7.74 -14.24
N VAL A 141 6.43 7.89 -12.94
CA VAL A 141 6.99 9.11 -12.35
C VAL A 141 8.15 8.74 -11.42
N ASP A 142 9.27 9.46 -11.50
CA ASP A 142 10.38 9.23 -10.59
C ASP A 142 10.13 9.86 -9.22
N TYR A 143 10.73 9.27 -8.18
CA TYR A 143 10.64 9.81 -6.83
C TYR A 143 11.15 11.25 -6.74
N GLY A 144 10.46 12.07 -5.96
CA GLY A 144 10.85 13.45 -5.66
C GLY A 144 10.50 14.46 -6.75
N GLN A 145 10.05 14.03 -7.92
CA GLN A 145 9.59 14.92 -8.98
C GLN A 145 8.15 15.41 -8.71
N TRP A 146 7.94 16.71 -8.88
CA TRP A 146 6.60 17.30 -8.87
C TRP A 146 6.01 17.28 -10.29
N ILE A 147 4.83 16.69 -10.44
CA ILE A 147 4.06 16.69 -11.68
C ILE A 147 2.72 17.40 -11.48
N THR A 148 2.16 17.99 -12.53
CA THR A 148 0.84 18.63 -12.47
C THR A 148 -0.26 17.59 -12.68
N LEU A 149 -1.27 17.61 -11.82
CA LEU A 149 -2.48 16.79 -11.99
C LEU A 149 -3.55 17.57 -12.77
N PRO A 150 -4.38 16.90 -13.58
CA PRO A 150 -5.51 17.55 -14.23
C PRO A 150 -6.51 18.07 -13.20
N ILE A 151 -7.00 19.30 -13.38
CA ILE A 151 -7.99 19.93 -12.50
C ILE A 151 -8.93 20.78 -13.35
N ASN A 152 -10.22 20.65 -13.10
CA ASN A 152 -11.25 21.52 -13.66
C ASN A 152 -11.31 22.80 -12.80
N ILE A 153 -11.18 23.95 -13.47
CA ILE A 153 -11.34 25.26 -12.86
C ILE A 153 -12.78 25.72 -13.13
N PRO A 154 -13.57 26.09 -12.12
CA PRO A 154 -14.93 26.59 -12.33
C PRO A 154 -14.94 27.81 -13.27
N THR A 155 -15.80 27.79 -14.28
CA THR A 155 -15.86 28.78 -15.37
C THR A 155 -16.14 30.23 -14.92
N ALA A 156 -16.60 30.43 -13.68
CA ALA A 156 -16.93 31.75 -13.14
C ALA A 156 -15.72 32.68 -12.88
N ILE A 157 -14.48 32.20 -13.06
CA ILE A 157 -13.24 32.96 -12.79
C ILE A 157 -12.44 33.24 -14.08
N SER A 158 -12.88 32.70 -15.23
CA SER A 158 -12.16 32.83 -16.51
C SER A 158 -12.25 34.24 -17.15
N SER A 159 -13.08 35.16 -16.65
CA SER A 159 -13.36 36.43 -17.32
C SER A 159 -12.64 37.65 -16.75
N THR A 160 -11.68 37.50 -15.81
CA THR A 160 -11.02 38.67 -15.18
C THR A 160 -9.49 38.68 -15.24
N GLU A 161 -8.81 37.72 -15.87
CA GLU A 161 -7.34 37.73 -16.00
C GLU A 161 -6.80 38.11 -17.40
N SER A 162 -7.62 38.73 -18.25
CA SER A 162 -7.19 39.19 -19.59
C SER A 162 -7.20 40.72 -19.78
N ALA A 163 -6.89 41.50 -18.75
CA ALA A 163 -6.67 42.94 -18.91
C ALA A 163 -5.90 43.54 -17.74
N THR A 164 -4.56 43.44 -17.72
CA THR A 164 -3.66 44.47 -17.17
C THR A 164 -2.20 44.14 -17.52
N GLU A 165 -1.78 44.49 -18.73
CA GLU A 165 -0.41 44.94 -19.02
C GLU A 165 -0.50 46.11 -20.02
N MET A 166 0.29 47.15 -19.79
CA MET A 166 0.36 48.46 -20.49
C MET A 166 -0.80 49.42 -20.13
N ASP A 167 -0.62 50.68 -19.74
CA ASP A 167 0.46 51.63 -20.00
C ASP A 167 0.42 52.77 -18.95
N SER A 168 1.53 53.49 -18.85
CA SER A 168 1.77 54.61 -17.95
C SER A 168 1.42 55.97 -18.55
N ALA A 169 1.05 56.91 -17.66
CA ALA A 169 1.31 58.36 -17.68
C ALA A 169 0.14 59.35 -17.85
N SER A 170 0.23 60.40 -17.00
CA SER A 170 -0.40 61.74 -17.02
C SER A 170 -1.87 61.82 -16.56
N SER A 171 -2.39 62.88 -15.93
CA SER A 171 -1.89 64.06 -15.22
C SER A 171 -3.16 64.80 -14.74
N ILE A 172 -3.16 65.26 -13.48
CA ILE A 172 -3.80 66.50 -12.97
C ILE A 172 -5.32 66.72 -13.22
N GLU A 173 -6.13 66.75 -12.15
CA GLU A 173 -6.81 67.98 -11.68
C GLU A 173 -7.51 67.79 -10.33
N LYS A 174 -7.41 68.83 -9.50
CA LYS A 174 -8.06 69.01 -8.20
C LYS A 174 -9.45 69.60 -8.42
N THR A 175 -10.47 69.07 -7.72
CA THR A 175 -11.56 69.92 -7.24
C THR A 175 -12.19 69.37 -5.97
N THR A 176 -12.14 70.23 -4.97
CA THR A 176 -12.79 70.21 -3.66
C THR A 176 -14.32 70.16 -3.76
N THR A 177 -14.98 69.40 -2.89
CA THR A 177 -16.17 69.84 -2.11
C THR A 177 -16.67 68.72 -1.17
N GLU A 178 -16.77 69.06 0.10
CA GLU A 178 -17.60 68.45 1.16
C GLU A 178 -18.34 69.62 1.84
N PRO A 179 -19.36 69.45 2.70
CA PRO A 179 -20.19 68.25 2.98
C PRO A 179 -21.71 68.59 2.97
N ALA A 180 -22.58 67.56 3.03
CA ALA A 180 -23.97 67.77 3.44
C ALA A 180 -24.46 66.60 4.30
N THR A 181 -24.57 66.89 5.59
CA THR A 181 -25.25 66.15 6.64
C THR A 181 -26.77 66.16 6.41
N ILE A 182 -27.40 65.00 6.31
CA ILE A 182 -28.82 64.82 6.61
C ILE A 182 -28.97 63.61 7.52
N SER A 183 -29.50 63.87 8.71
CA SER A 183 -29.97 62.89 9.68
C SER A 183 -31.31 62.32 9.25
N SER A 184 -31.47 61.01 9.31
CA SER A 184 -32.77 60.41 9.66
C SER A 184 -32.54 59.05 10.31
N THR A 185 -33.13 58.94 11.48
CA THR A 185 -33.23 57.79 12.39
C THR A 185 -34.11 56.67 11.83
N GLU A 186 -33.96 55.49 12.45
CA GLU A 186 -34.88 54.33 12.45
C GLU A 186 -34.85 53.38 11.22
N ASN A 187 -34.10 52.30 11.34
CA ASN A 187 -34.66 50.97 11.69
C ASN A 187 -33.54 49.92 11.73
N THR A 188 -33.27 49.44 12.94
CA THR A 188 -32.42 48.27 13.20
C THR A 188 -33.22 47.01 12.92
N GLU A 189 -33.11 46.47 11.70
CA GLU A 189 -33.31 45.04 11.47
C GLU A 189 -31.95 44.36 11.49
N ASP A 190 -31.75 43.55 12.53
CA ASP A 190 -30.58 42.73 12.76
C ASP A 190 -30.57 41.58 11.73
N ILE A 191 -30.09 41.87 10.52
CA ILE A 191 -29.75 40.84 9.54
C ILE A 191 -28.45 40.22 10.01
N SER A 192 -28.57 39.09 10.71
CA SER A 192 -27.49 38.16 10.93
C SER A 192 -26.79 37.92 9.59
N LYS A 193 -25.59 38.49 9.43
CA LYS A 193 -24.68 38.13 8.33
C LYS A 193 -24.36 36.66 8.51
N GLU A 194 -25.14 35.78 7.88
CA GLU A 194 -24.67 34.47 7.49
C GLU A 194 -23.36 34.70 6.78
N THR A 195 -22.27 34.35 7.45
CA THR A 195 -20.95 34.38 6.84
C THR A 195 -21.00 33.30 5.78
N ILE A 196 -21.25 33.70 4.53
CA ILE A 196 -21.12 32.83 3.37
C ILE A 196 -19.65 32.41 3.35
N VAL A 197 -19.36 31.24 3.93
CA VAL A 197 -18.05 30.62 3.84
C VAL A 197 -17.91 30.17 2.39
N THR A 198 -17.25 30.97 1.58
CA THR A 198 -16.90 30.59 0.21
C THR A 198 -16.04 29.34 0.28
N PRO A 199 -16.46 28.22 -0.35
CA PRO A 199 -15.67 27.00 -0.35
C PRO A 199 -14.27 27.28 -0.93
N ALA A 200 -13.23 26.68 -0.34
CA ALA A 200 -11.89 26.82 -0.89
C ALA A 200 -11.83 26.28 -2.33
N ILE A 201 -11.47 27.14 -3.29
CA ILE A 201 -11.31 26.78 -4.70
C ILE A 201 -9.81 26.63 -4.99
N TYR A 202 -9.42 25.52 -5.59
CA TYR A 202 -8.05 25.28 -6.04
C TYR A 202 -7.97 25.27 -7.56
N HIS A 203 -6.99 25.98 -8.12
CA HIS A 203 -6.79 26.05 -9.57
C HIS A 203 -5.60 25.21 -10.03
N LYS A 204 -4.80 24.70 -9.08
CA LYS A 204 -3.60 23.92 -9.37
C LYS A 204 -3.45 22.78 -8.39
N ALA A 205 -3.19 21.59 -8.92
CA ALA A 205 -2.85 20.40 -8.16
C ALA A 205 -1.52 19.83 -8.66
N LYS A 206 -0.63 19.48 -7.74
CA LYS A 206 0.66 18.83 -8.04
C LYS A 206 0.83 17.57 -7.21
N LEU A 207 1.37 16.52 -7.81
CA LEU A 207 1.67 15.24 -7.18
C LEU A 207 3.18 15.03 -7.10
N LYS A 208 3.65 14.47 -5.99
CA LYS A 208 5.01 13.97 -5.84
C LYS A 208 5.02 12.65 -5.07
N PHE A 209 5.68 11.65 -5.63
CA PHE A 209 5.95 10.39 -4.98
C PHE A 209 7.22 10.47 -4.13
N LYS A 210 7.20 9.86 -2.94
CA LYS A 210 8.36 9.75 -2.06
C LYS A 210 8.48 8.32 -1.54
N PRO A 211 9.70 7.79 -1.36
CA PRO A 211 9.86 6.40 -0.93
C PRO A 211 9.12 6.11 0.38
N ALA A 212 8.26 5.08 0.36
CA ALA A 212 7.61 4.57 1.56
C ALA A 212 8.40 3.44 2.24
N GLY A 213 9.26 2.74 1.49
CA GLY A 213 10.11 1.68 2.03
C GLY A 213 9.39 0.36 2.34
N HIS A 214 8.18 0.17 1.84
CA HIS A 214 7.32 -0.99 2.11
C HIS A 214 7.58 -2.15 1.15
N ILE A 215 7.50 -1.88 -0.16
CA ILE A 215 7.99 -2.75 -1.23
C ILE A 215 8.77 -1.94 -2.28
N LEU A 216 9.44 -2.60 -3.23
CA LEU A 216 10.10 -1.89 -4.32
C LEU A 216 9.10 -1.02 -5.10
N GLY A 217 9.42 0.26 -5.24
CA GLY A 217 8.54 1.23 -5.90
C GLY A 217 7.44 1.82 -5.01
N SER A 218 7.28 1.33 -3.78
CA SER A 218 6.28 1.87 -2.85
C SER A 218 6.52 3.34 -2.53
N ALA A 219 5.42 4.09 -2.39
CA ALA A 219 5.47 5.51 -2.15
C ALA A 219 4.37 6.00 -1.23
N TYR A 220 4.72 6.95 -0.37
CA TYR A 220 3.75 7.90 0.13
C TYR A 220 3.66 9.05 -0.88
N VAL A 221 2.49 9.68 -0.98
CA VAL A 221 2.22 10.71 -1.97
C VAL A 221 1.93 12.05 -1.29
N GLU A 222 2.56 13.10 -1.80
CA GLU A 222 2.28 14.49 -1.44
C GLU A 222 1.47 15.12 -2.58
N ILE A 223 0.29 15.66 -2.27
CA ILE A 223 -0.56 16.41 -3.20
C ILE A 223 -0.63 17.86 -2.74
N ASP A 224 -0.03 18.76 -3.51
CA ASP A 224 -0.07 20.21 -3.30
C ASP A 224 -1.25 20.81 -4.05
N LEU A 225 -2.15 21.44 -3.32
CA LEU A 225 -3.28 22.19 -3.84
C LEU A 225 -3.03 23.68 -3.62
N SER A 226 -3.20 24.48 -4.68
CA SER A 226 -3.03 25.94 -4.64
C SER A 226 -4.21 26.64 -5.30
N GLY A 227 -4.69 27.71 -4.66
CA GLY A 227 -5.74 28.57 -5.18
C GLY A 227 -5.86 29.88 -4.39
N PRO A 228 -6.88 30.71 -4.67
CA PRO A 228 -7.09 31.99 -3.99
C PRO A 228 -7.24 31.85 -2.47
N SER A 229 -7.75 30.71 -2.01
CA SER A 229 -7.92 30.39 -0.59
C SER A 229 -6.63 29.94 0.11
N GLY A 230 -5.50 29.89 -0.62
CA GLY A 230 -4.20 29.51 -0.09
C GLY A 230 -3.68 28.17 -0.61
N ASN A 231 -2.66 27.66 0.08
CA ASN A 231 -2.00 26.39 -0.23
C ASN A 231 -2.33 25.33 0.81
N HIS A 232 -2.70 24.14 0.36
CA HIS A 232 -3.00 22.98 1.21
C HIS A 232 -2.25 21.74 0.71
N ARG A 233 -1.54 21.06 1.60
CA ARG A 233 -0.86 19.79 1.30
C ARG A 233 -1.59 18.63 1.94
N VAL A 234 -2.05 17.71 1.10
CA VAL A 234 -2.58 16.41 1.52
C VAL A 234 -1.50 15.36 1.34
N VAL A 235 -1.28 14.53 2.36
CA VAL A 235 -0.36 13.39 2.30
C VAL A 235 -1.15 12.10 2.49
N PHE A 236 -0.99 11.15 1.58
CA PHE A 236 -1.44 9.76 1.79
C PHE A 236 -0.21 8.90 1.98
N SER A 237 -0.16 8.16 3.08
CA SER A 237 1.01 7.33 3.39
C SER A 237 1.18 6.14 2.45
N GLY A 238 0.07 5.59 1.92
CA GLY A 238 0.04 4.20 1.48
C GLY A 238 0.47 3.30 2.64
N ASP A 239 1.15 2.21 2.33
CA ASP A 239 1.83 1.41 3.34
C ASP A 239 3.25 1.92 3.57
N LEU A 240 3.57 2.18 4.85
CA LEU A 240 4.90 2.63 5.26
C LEU A 240 5.74 1.43 5.63
N GLY A 241 7.00 1.44 5.19
CA GLY A 241 7.96 0.40 5.50
C GLY A 241 8.49 0.45 6.91
N ALA A 242 8.81 -0.72 7.48
CA ALA A 242 9.64 -0.80 8.67
C ALA A 242 11.03 -0.18 8.40
N THR A 243 11.58 0.52 9.39
CA THR A 243 12.96 1.02 9.28
C THR A 243 13.96 -0.12 9.10
N TYR A 244 14.97 0.11 8.25
CA TYR A 244 15.99 -0.90 7.90
C TYR A 244 15.46 -2.18 7.27
N ALA A 245 14.29 -2.13 6.61
CA ALA A 245 13.81 -3.21 5.76
C ALA A 245 14.87 -3.57 4.70
N PRO A 246 15.18 -4.85 4.48
CA PRO A 246 16.15 -5.27 3.47
C PRO A 246 15.85 -4.67 2.10
N LEU A 247 16.88 -4.20 1.38
CA LEU A 247 16.82 -3.62 0.04
C LEU A 247 16.12 -2.25 -0.06
N LEU A 248 15.26 -1.89 0.89
CA LEU A 248 14.36 -0.75 0.75
C LEU A 248 14.86 0.46 1.55
N ALA A 249 14.87 1.62 0.91
CA ALA A 249 15.19 2.87 1.60
C ALA A 249 14.11 3.17 2.64
N SER A 250 14.52 3.44 3.88
CA SER A 250 13.58 3.80 4.95
C SER A 250 12.82 5.09 4.61
N PRO A 251 11.51 5.16 4.92
CA PRO A 251 10.72 6.35 4.64
C PRO A 251 11.27 7.56 5.39
N LYS A 252 11.35 8.69 4.70
CA LYS A 252 11.63 9.98 5.30
C LYS A 252 10.31 10.71 5.51
N SER A 253 10.15 11.37 6.65
CA SER A 253 8.97 12.20 6.88
C SER A 253 8.86 13.31 5.83
N PRO A 254 7.65 13.64 5.36
CA PRO A 254 7.44 14.83 4.55
C PRO A 254 7.82 16.08 5.34
N TYR A 255 8.22 17.14 4.63
CA TYR A 255 8.54 18.42 5.25
C TYR A 255 7.33 19.02 5.98
N ARG A 256 6.15 18.90 5.36
CA ARG A 256 4.87 19.33 5.91
C ARG A 256 3.73 18.42 5.45
N ALA A 257 2.64 18.44 6.19
CA ALA A 257 1.31 18.01 5.77
C ALA A 257 0.31 18.93 6.48
N ASP A 258 -0.77 19.34 5.82
CA ASP A 258 -1.90 19.99 6.47
C ASP A 258 -2.96 18.93 6.81
N THR A 259 -3.20 18.02 5.86
CA THR A 259 -3.99 16.80 6.06
C THR A 259 -3.15 15.56 5.80
N LEU A 260 -3.20 14.59 6.72
CA LEU A 260 -2.53 13.30 6.60
C LEU A 260 -3.56 12.16 6.63
N VAL A 261 -3.52 11.28 5.64
CA VAL A 261 -4.16 9.96 5.68
C VAL A 261 -3.06 8.93 5.88
N ILE A 262 -3.13 8.16 6.97
CA ILE A 262 -2.07 7.24 7.37
C ILE A 262 -2.57 5.83 7.67
N GLU A 263 -1.80 4.83 7.24
CA GLU A 263 -2.00 3.42 7.61
C GLU A 263 -1.83 3.18 9.13
N SER A 264 -2.31 2.03 9.61
CA SER A 264 -2.28 1.67 11.01
C SER A 264 -2.17 0.17 11.26
N THR A 265 -1.58 -0.58 10.32
CA THR A 265 -1.51 -2.04 10.37
C THR A 265 -0.94 -2.56 11.69
N TYR A 266 0.08 -1.88 12.22
CA TYR A 266 0.69 -2.13 13.53
C TYR A 266 0.59 -0.92 14.46
N GLY A 267 -0.52 -0.20 14.39
CA GLY A 267 -0.80 0.96 15.25
C GLY A 267 -0.81 0.66 16.75
N ASP A 268 -0.82 -0.61 17.16
CA ASP A 268 -0.83 -1.11 18.55
C ASP A 268 0.47 -1.79 19.00
N LYS A 269 1.44 -2.02 18.11
CA LYS A 269 2.58 -2.93 18.35
C LYS A 269 3.91 -2.36 17.85
N ASN A 270 4.99 -2.80 18.47
CA ASN A 270 6.37 -2.51 18.05
C ASN A 270 7.05 -3.78 17.52
N HIS A 271 7.90 -3.62 16.50
CA HIS A 271 8.62 -4.76 15.90
C HIS A 271 9.87 -5.12 16.71
N GLN A 272 10.27 -6.38 16.62
CA GLN A 272 11.56 -6.83 17.14
C GLN A 272 12.71 -6.29 16.30
N GLY A 273 13.88 -6.12 16.91
CA GLY A 273 15.05 -5.58 16.22
C GLY A 273 15.59 -6.51 15.12
N ARG A 274 16.18 -5.92 14.07
CA ARG A 274 16.73 -6.68 12.91
C ARG A 274 17.75 -7.78 13.29
N LYS A 275 18.55 -7.56 14.34
CA LYS A 275 19.52 -8.56 14.81
C LYS A 275 18.84 -9.78 15.45
N GLU A 276 17.80 -9.54 16.23
CA GLU A 276 17.06 -10.59 16.95
C GLU A 276 16.28 -11.46 15.98
N ARG A 277 15.55 -10.85 15.03
CA ARG A 277 14.81 -11.61 14.00
C ARG A 277 15.72 -12.49 13.15
N SER A 278 16.92 -12.00 12.78
CA SER A 278 17.88 -12.76 11.95
C SER A 278 18.45 -13.95 12.74
N LYS A 279 18.68 -13.76 14.05
CA LYS A 279 19.07 -14.84 14.96
C LYS A 279 17.94 -15.87 15.15
N GLN A 280 16.70 -15.42 15.31
CA GLN A 280 15.54 -16.31 15.42
C GLN A 280 15.31 -17.13 14.15
N LEU A 281 15.34 -16.48 12.98
CA LEU A 281 15.26 -17.17 11.68
C LEU A 281 16.33 -18.25 11.59
N LYS A 282 17.59 -17.90 11.85
CA LYS A 282 18.71 -18.86 11.87
C LYS A 282 18.42 -20.04 12.82
N ASN A 283 18.01 -19.76 14.05
CA ASN A 283 17.77 -20.78 15.08
C ASN A 283 16.61 -21.73 14.73
N ILE A 284 15.53 -21.20 14.15
CA ILE A 284 14.38 -22.00 13.72
C ILE A 284 14.82 -22.96 12.61
N ILE A 285 15.50 -22.44 11.58
CA ILE A 285 16.01 -23.29 10.49
C ILE A 285 17.00 -24.34 11.00
N GLU A 286 17.98 -23.95 11.81
CA GLU A 286 18.96 -24.90 12.36
C GLU A 286 18.33 -25.93 13.31
N SER A 287 17.16 -25.66 13.89
CA SER A 287 16.44 -26.62 14.72
C SER A 287 15.60 -27.56 13.87
N ALA A 288 14.85 -27.04 12.90
CA ALA A 288 14.02 -27.80 11.97
C ALA A 288 14.83 -28.77 11.09
N VAL A 289 16.11 -28.47 10.84
CA VAL A 289 16.96 -29.35 10.03
C VAL A 289 17.53 -30.52 10.86
N LYS A 290 17.52 -30.46 12.20
CA LYS A 290 18.14 -31.49 13.06
C LYS A 290 17.41 -32.83 13.01
N ASP A 291 16.11 -32.83 12.78
CA ASP A 291 15.27 -34.02 12.65
C ASP A 291 14.89 -34.30 11.18
N ASN A 292 15.67 -33.75 10.23
CA ASN A 292 15.43 -33.82 8.79
C ASN A 292 14.06 -33.25 8.37
N GLY A 293 13.61 -32.23 9.09
CA GLY A 293 12.36 -31.53 8.86
C GLY A 293 12.36 -30.63 7.63
N VAL A 294 11.14 -30.36 7.17
CA VAL A 294 10.87 -29.38 6.11
C VAL A 294 10.36 -28.09 6.75
N VAL A 295 10.91 -26.95 6.33
CA VAL A 295 10.42 -25.63 6.77
C VAL A 295 9.57 -25.01 5.66
N LEU A 296 8.28 -24.83 5.92
CA LEU A 296 7.36 -24.13 5.03
C LEU A 296 7.23 -22.67 5.46
N ILE A 297 7.51 -21.75 4.55
CA ILE A 297 7.40 -20.30 4.75
C ILE A 297 6.36 -19.74 3.77
N PRO A 298 5.09 -19.58 4.18
CA PRO A 298 4.10 -18.84 3.41
C PRO A 298 4.56 -17.39 3.21
N ALA A 299 4.71 -16.96 1.95
CA ALA A 299 5.17 -15.62 1.63
C ALA A 299 4.46 -15.04 0.40
N PHE A 300 4.22 -13.73 0.41
CA PHE A 300 3.80 -13.01 -0.79
C PHE A 300 4.94 -12.97 -1.81
N SER A 301 4.61 -13.18 -3.09
CA SER A 301 5.58 -13.23 -4.19
C SER A 301 6.34 -11.92 -4.40
N ILE A 302 5.78 -10.80 -3.93
CA ILE A 302 6.38 -9.48 -3.97
C ILE A 302 6.63 -8.98 -2.53
N GLY A 303 7.79 -8.39 -2.29
CA GLY A 303 8.23 -7.92 -0.97
C GLY A 303 8.81 -9.04 -0.12
N ARG A 304 7.95 -9.84 0.52
CA ARG A 304 8.36 -10.82 1.54
C ARG A 304 9.37 -11.84 1.05
N THR A 305 9.12 -12.46 -0.11
CA THR A 305 10.07 -13.43 -0.68
C THR A 305 11.45 -12.79 -0.91
N GLN A 306 11.51 -11.58 -1.45
CA GLN A 306 12.79 -10.91 -1.72
C GLN A 306 13.53 -10.54 -0.43
N GLU A 307 12.82 -10.12 0.62
CA GLU A 307 13.43 -9.89 1.94
C GLU A 307 14.02 -11.16 2.55
N LEU A 308 13.31 -12.29 2.45
CA LEU A 308 13.81 -13.58 2.93
C LEU A 308 15.06 -14.01 2.16
N LEU A 309 15.06 -13.87 0.82
CA LEU A 309 16.23 -14.18 0.01
C LEU A 309 17.45 -13.33 0.41
N TYR A 310 17.24 -12.05 0.74
CA TYR A 310 18.29 -11.17 1.25
C TYR A 310 18.86 -11.63 2.58
N GLU A 311 18.00 -12.10 3.48
CA GLU A 311 18.41 -12.58 4.80
C GLU A 311 19.10 -13.93 4.71
N PHE A 312 18.60 -14.86 3.89
CA PHE A 312 19.27 -16.14 3.64
C PHE A 312 20.64 -15.95 3.01
N GLU A 313 20.78 -15.08 1.99
CA GLU A 313 22.10 -14.72 1.44
C GLU A 313 23.05 -14.24 2.53
N HIS A 314 22.54 -13.42 3.45
CA HIS A 314 23.35 -12.87 4.53
C HIS A 314 23.75 -13.90 5.58
N ILE A 315 22.82 -14.79 5.96
CA ILE A 315 23.07 -15.88 6.90
C ILE A 315 24.08 -16.86 6.30
N ILE A 316 23.87 -17.31 5.06
CA ILE A 316 24.78 -18.21 4.34
C ILE A 316 26.17 -17.60 4.24
N HIS A 317 26.25 -16.33 3.84
CA HIS A 317 27.55 -15.64 3.71
C HIS A 317 28.32 -15.54 5.04
N ARG A 318 27.63 -15.40 6.18
CA ARG A 318 28.26 -15.32 7.51
C ARG A 318 28.56 -16.68 8.14
N ASN A 319 27.95 -17.75 7.65
CA ASN A 319 28.12 -19.10 8.17
C ASN A 319 28.72 -20.01 7.09
N LYS A 320 29.64 -19.47 6.27
CA LYS A 320 30.50 -20.27 5.39
C LYS A 320 31.19 -21.33 6.26
N HIS A 321 31.23 -22.57 5.80
CA HIS A 321 31.71 -23.75 6.53
C HIS A 321 30.75 -24.36 7.57
N ASN A 322 29.52 -23.87 7.68
CA ASN A 322 28.47 -24.59 8.41
C ASN A 322 27.78 -25.59 7.46
N PRO A 323 27.86 -26.92 7.70
CA PRO A 323 27.30 -27.92 6.79
C PRO A 323 25.80 -27.78 6.53
N VAL A 324 25.04 -27.25 7.48
CA VAL A 324 23.59 -26.99 7.29
C VAL A 324 23.41 -25.93 6.21
N TRP A 325 24.03 -24.77 6.36
CA TRP A 325 23.86 -23.65 5.45
C TRP A 325 24.54 -23.84 4.09
N GLU A 326 25.55 -24.71 4.01
CA GLU A 326 26.19 -25.05 2.74
C GLU A 326 25.33 -25.97 1.87
N ASN A 327 24.58 -26.89 2.47
CA ASN A 327 23.90 -27.99 1.76
C ASN A 327 22.36 -27.92 1.76
N ILE A 328 21.75 -27.03 2.55
CA ILE A 328 20.30 -26.90 2.59
C ILE A 328 19.75 -26.34 1.28
N ASP A 329 18.73 -26.98 0.74
CA ASP A 329 18.01 -26.46 -0.43
C ASP A 329 17.03 -25.37 0.02
N ILE A 330 17.05 -24.22 -0.66
CA ILE A 330 16.07 -23.14 -0.46
C ILE A 330 15.25 -23.00 -1.75
N ILE A 331 14.01 -23.45 -1.71
CA ILE A 331 13.13 -23.56 -2.86
C ILE A 331 12.12 -22.42 -2.84
N VAL A 332 12.15 -21.57 -3.85
CA VAL A 332 11.09 -20.58 -4.13
C VAL A 332 10.14 -21.17 -5.13
N ASP A 333 8.97 -21.58 -4.64
CA ASP A 333 7.92 -22.20 -5.45
C ASP A 333 6.82 -21.20 -5.81
N SER A 334 7.20 -20.24 -6.65
CA SER A 334 6.31 -19.21 -7.17
C SER A 334 6.92 -18.59 -8.43
N PRO A 335 6.34 -18.83 -9.63
CA PRO A 335 6.82 -18.24 -10.88
C PRO A 335 6.74 -16.71 -10.83
N MET A 336 5.67 -16.21 -10.19
CA MET A 336 5.48 -14.79 -9.94
C MET A 336 6.60 -14.22 -9.05
N ALA A 337 7.03 -14.94 -8.00
CA ALA A 337 8.11 -14.49 -7.14
C ALA A 337 9.46 -14.48 -7.88
N ALA A 338 9.72 -15.44 -8.77
CA ALA A 338 10.89 -15.45 -9.63
C ALA A 338 10.91 -14.22 -10.56
N ASN A 339 9.78 -13.93 -11.23
CA ASN A 339 9.62 -12.76 -12.09
C ASN A 339 9.83 -11.44 -11.32
N PHE A 340 9.24 -11.30 -10.12
CA PHE A 340 9.45 -10.12 -9.29
C PHE A 340 10.90 -10.01 -8.82
N THR A 341 11.54 -11.10 -8.44
CA THR A 341 12.95 -11.09 -8.04
C THR A 341 13.84 -10.59 -9.17
N GLN A 342 13.55 -10.96 -10.43
CA GLN A 342 14.25 -10.42 -11.60
C GLN A 342 14.04 -8.90 -11.73
N LYS A 343 12.80 -8.42 -11.57
CA LYS A 343 12.50 -6.97 -11.57
C LYS A 343 13.21 -6.23 -10.45
N TYR A 344 13.27 -6.80 -9.24
CA TYR A 344 14.02 -6.23 -8.13
C TYR A 344 15.50 -6.04 -8.45
N ARG A 345 16.12 -7.02 -9.12
CA ARG A 345 17.51 -6.91 -9.59
C ARG A 345 17.69 -5.83 -10.66
N GLN A 346 16.72 -5.63 -11.56
CA GLN A 346 16.76 -4.58 -12.58
C GLN A 346 16.73 -3.18 -11.96
N PHE A 347 15.95 -2.98 -10.88
CA PHE A 347 15.83 -1.72 -10.16
C PHE A 347 16.82 -1.55 -9.00
N LYS A 348 18.00 -2.18 -9.06
CA LYS A 348 19.04 -2.07 -8.02
C LYS A 348 19.49 -0.63 -7.71
N THR A 349 19.26 0.32 -8.60
CA THR A 349 19.51 1.75 -8.39
C THR A 349 18.61 2.34 -7.30
N LEU A 350 17.43 1.76 -7.08
CA LEU A 350 16.48 2.14 -6.03
C LEU A 350 16.76 1.49 -4.68
N TRP A 351 17.70 0.54 -4.62
CA TRP A 351 18.02 -0.14 -3.37
C TRP A 351 18.65 0.81 -2.35
N ASP A 352 18.56 0.43 -1.09
CA ASP A 352 19.22 1.12 0.01
C ASP A 352 20.76 1.05 -0.12
N ASN A 353 21.44 1.86 0.69
CA ASN A 353 22.90 1.97 0.64
C ASN A 353 23.58 0.67 1.12
N GLU A 354 22.97 -0.08 2.03
CA GLU A 354 23.53 -1.35 2.51
C GLU A 354 23.56 -2.39 1.38
N ALA A 355 22.44 -2.59 0.67
CA ALA A 355 22.38 -3.52 -0.44
C ALA A 355 23.30 -3.10 -1.60
N LYS A 356 23.41 -1.80 -1.89
CA LYS A 356 24.39 -1.27 -2.85
C LYS A 356 25.82 -1.56 -2.41
N GLY A 357 26.13 -1.41 -1.13
CA GLY A 357 27.42 -1.78 -0.55
C GLY A 357 27.74 -3.26 -0.71
N LYS A 358 26.77 -4.15 -0.47
CA LYS A 358 26.92 -5.59 -0.72
C LYS A 358 27.24 -5.88 -2.19
N LEU A 359 26.53 -5.25 -3.13
CA LEU A 359 26.82 -5.40 -4.57
C LEU A 359 28.25 -4.96 -4.93
N ALA A 360 28.70 -3.83 -4.37
CA ALA A 360 30.06 -3.32 -4.59
C ALA A 360 31.14 -4.28 -4.07
N GLN A 361 30.81 -5.12 -3.09
CA GLN A 361 31.68 -6.19 -2.56
C GLN A 361 31.60 -7.49 -3.37
N GLY A 362 30.90 -7.51 -4.51
CA GLY A 362 30.70 -8.72 -5.32
C GLY A 362 29.68 -9.71 -4.73
N ARG A 363 28.89 -9.31 -3.73
CA ARG A 363 27.80 -10.14 -3.20
C ARG A 363 26.54 -9.99 -4.07
N HIS A 364 25.66 -10.98 -4.00
CA HIS A 364 24.42 -11.01 -4.77
C HIS A 364 23.20 -11.13 -3.85
N PRO A 365 22.65 -10.04 -3.29
CA PRO A 365 21.67 -10.10 -2.20
C PRO A 365 20.34 -10.81 -2.50
N LEU A 366 20.09 -11.24 -3.74
CA LEU A 366 18.88 -11.97 -4.13
C LEU A 366 19.20 -13.31 -4.81
N TYR A 367 20.45 -13.77 -4.72
CA TYR A 367 20.92 -15.00 -5.37
C TYR A 367 22.04 -15.67 -4.57
N PHE A 368 21.98 -16.99 -4.47
CA PHE A 368 22.99 -17.83 -3.84
C PHE A 368 22.83 -19.27 -4.37
N ASN A 369 23.87 -20.10 -4.23
CA ASN A 369 23.94 -21.40 -4.91
C ASN A 369 22.85 -22.39 -4.47
N GLN A 370 22.39 -22.27 -3.22
CA GLN A 370 21.33 -23.09 -2.63
C GLN A 370 19.92 -22.73 -3.12
N LEU A 371 19.76 -21.63 -3.87
CA LEU A 371 18.46 -21.16 -4.32
C LEU A 371 17.97 -21.93 -5.55
N ILE A 372 16.81 -22.57 -5.40
CA ILE A 372 16.09 -23.25 -6.48
C ILE A 372 14.78 -22.50 -6.73
N THR A 373 14.45 -22.23 -7.99
CA THR A 373 13.17 -21.59 -8.38
C THR A 373 12.33 -22.55 -9.18
N ILE A 374 11.05 -22.68 -8.81
CA ILE A 374 10.11 -23.62 -9.45
C ILE A 374 9.08 -22.84 -10.27
N ASP A 375 9.11 -23.07 -11.59
CA ASP A 375 8.25 -22.34 -12.53
C ASP A 375 7.02 -23.15 -12.95
N SER A 376 7.17 -24.45 -13.24
CA SER A 376 6.07 -25.26 -13.77
C SER A 376 5.22 -25.91 -12.67
N HIS A 377 3.97 -26.23 -13.00
CA HIS A 377 3.11 -27.00 -12.09
C HIS A 377 3.61 -28.45 -11.91
N GLN A 378 4.21 -29.03 -12.96
CA GLN A 378 4.77 -30.38 -12.91
C GLN A 378 5.97 -30.46 -11.95
N ASP A 379 6.86 -29.47 -11.99
CA ASP A 379 8.01 -29.41 -11.08
C ASP A 379 7.56 -29.17 -9.64
N HIS A 380 6.53 -28.34 -9.43
CA HIS A 380 5.90 -28.15 -8.11
C HIS A 380 5.44 -29.49 -7.50
N LEU A 381 4.73 -30.32 -8.27
CA LEU A 381 4.29 -31.65 -7.79
C LEU A 381 5.49 -32.59 -7.56
N SER A 382 6.50 -32.53 -8.43
CA SER A 382 7.73 -33.32 -8.28
C SER A 382 8.49 -32.97 -7.01
N VAL A 383 8.57 -31.69 -6.65
CA VAL A 383 9.20 -31.23 -5.40
C VAL A 383 8.47 -31.77 -4.18
N ILE A 384 7.13 -31.67 -4.14
CA ILE A 384 6.34 -32.22 -3.02
C ILE A 384 6.61 -33.72 -2.85
N ASN A 385 6.58 -34.49 -3.94
CA ASN A 385 6.82 -35.94 -3.89
C ASN A 385 8.26 -36.28 -3.51
N TYR A 386 9.24 -35.51 -4.00
CA TYR A 386 10.65 -35.66 -3.65
C TYR A 386 10.88 -35.43 -2.15
N LEU A 387 10.33 -34.36 -1.58
CA LEU A 387 10.47 -34.04 -0.16
C LEU A 387 9.83 -35.10 0.73
N ASP A 388 8.63 -35.56 0.39
CA ASP A 388 7.92 -36.58 1.16
C ASP A 388 8.61 -37.96 1.12
N SER A 389 9.18 -38.34 -0.03
CA SER A 389 9.83 -39.64 -0.16
C SER A 389 11.24 -39.66 0.44
N THR A 390 12.01 -38.58 0.26
CA THR A 390 13.43 -38.55 0.68
C THR A 390 13.63 -38.09 2.11
N HIS A 391 12.65 -37.39 2.69
CA HIS A 391 12.79 -36.71 3.98
C HIS A 391 14.05 -35.82 4.03
N LYS A 392 14.46 -35.26 2.88
CA LYS A 392 15.60 -34.35 2.82
C LYS A 392 15.18 -32.99 3.42
N PRO A 393 15.96 -32.42 4.35
CA PRO A 393 15.65 -31.12 4.90
C PRO A 393 15.75 -30.03 3.83
N ALA A 394 14.72 -29.18 3.76
CA ALA A 394 14.63 -28.07 2.81
C ALA A 394 13.79 -26.92 3.37
N ILE A 395 14.05 -25.72 2.86
CA ILE A 395 13.23 -24.53 3.09
C ILE A 395 12.38 -24.28 1.85
N ILE A 396 11.07 -24.14 2.00
CA ILE A 396 10.15 -23.85 0.90
C ILE A 396 9.48 -22.51 1.16
N ILE A 397 9.67 -21.59 0.23
CA ILE A 397 8.99 -20.29 0.20
C ILE A 397 7.94 -20.36 -0.93
N ALA A 398 6.66 -20.35 -0.58
CA ALA A 398 5.58 -20.43 -1.55
C ALA A 398 4.45 -19.46 -1.25
N ALA A 399 3.76 -19.03 -2.30
CA ALA A 399 2.59 -18.16 -2.21
C ALA A 399 1.30 -18.98 -2.05
N SER A 400 0.24 -18.45 -1.42
CA SER A 400 0.10 -17.07 -0.91
C SER A 400 0.60 -16.88 0.54
N GLY A 401 0.98 -15.64 0.88
CA GLY A 401 1.52 -15.30 2.21
C GLY A 401 0.54 -15.44 3.38
N MET A 402 -0.76 -15.56 3.10
CA MET A 402 -1.81 -15.78 4.09
C MET A 402 -2.49 -17.17 3.97
N CYS A 403 -1.91 -18.06 3.16
CA CYS A 403 -2.40 -19.42 2.93
C CYS A 403 -3.84 -19.51 2.38
N THR A 404 -4.35 -18.44 1.77
CA THR A 404 -5.71 -18.39 1.18
C THR A 404 -5.83 -19.12 -0.16
N GLY A 405 -4.70 -19.60 -0.71
CA GLY A 405 -4.62 -20.26 -2.00
C GLY A 405 -3.17 -20.35 -2.48
N GLY A 406 -2.99 -20.64 -3.77
CA GLY A 406 -1.67 -20.76 -4.38
C GLY A 406 -0.98 -22.09 -4.08
N ARG A 407 0.31 -22.20 -4.38
CA ARG A 407 1.08 -23.45 -4.25
C ARG A 407 1.33 -23.86 -2.80
N ILE A 408 1.33 -22.90 -1.86
CA ILE A 408 1.55 -23.18 -0.44
C ILE A 408 0.48 -24.12 0.14
N THR A 409 -0.76 -24.08 -0.36
CA THR A 409 -1.83 -24.93 0.18
C THR A 409 -1.58 -26.41 -0.10
N ASN A 410 -0.93 -26.75 -1.21
CA ASN A 410 -0.53 -28.12 -1.53
C ASN A 410 0.55 -28.62 -0.56
N TYR A 411 1.54 -27.78 -0.24
CA TYR A 411 2.53 -28.09 0.78
C TYR A 411 1.89 -28.25 2.16
N LEU A 412 1.06 -27.30 2.58
CA LEU A 412 0.38 -27.36 3.88
C LEU A 412 -0.48 -28.62 4.01
N ALA A 413 -1.25 -28.95 2.97
CA ALA A 413 -2.08 -30.14 2.98
C ALA A 413 -1.27 -31.44 3.14
N ARG A 414 -0.04 -31.46 2.62
CA ARG A 414 0.84 -32.62 2.69
C ARG A 414 1.63 -32.72 4.00
N PHE A 415 2.16 -31.59 4.48
CA PHE A 415 3.18 -31.58 5.53
C PHE A 415 2.66 -31.14 6.90
N LEU A 416 1.48 -30.50 7.03
CA LEU A 416 0.90 -30.17 8.35
C LEU A 416 0.74 -31.37 9.29
N PRO A 417 0.37 -32.58 8.81
CA PRO A 417 0.27 -33.77 9.67
C PRO A 417 1.61 -34.40 10.06
N ILE A 418 2.74 -33.86 9.60
CA ILE A 418 4.08 -34.43 9.82
C ILE A 418 4.76 -33.70 10.99
N PRO A 419 5.09 -34.39 12.11
CA PRO A 419 5.64 -33.74 13.31
C PRO A 419 7.00 -33.06 13.13
N THR A 420 7.80 -33.50 12.17
CA THR A 420 9.11 -32.90 11.83
C THR A 420 8.98 -31.70 10.91
N THR A 421 7.76 -31.29 10.52
CA THR A 421 7.57 -30.09 9.70
C THR A 421 7.46 -28.85 10.58
N ASP A 422 8.06 -27.76 10.14
CA ASP A 422 7.92 -26.44 10.74
C ASP A 422 7.21 -25.49 9.78
N ILE A 423 6.18 -24.79 10.26
CA ILE A 423 5.55 -23.70 9.54
C ILE A 423 6.03 -22.38 10.13
N LEU A 424 6.62 -21.53 9.31
CA LEU A 424 7.18 -20.25 9.73
C LEU A 424 6.42 -19.09 9.08
N PHE A 425 5.62 -18.38 9.87
CA PHE A 425 4.95 -17.16 9.46
C PHE A 425 5.85 -15.93 9.67
N VAL A 426 5.98 -15.13 8.62
CA VAL A 426 6.88 -13.95 8.55
C VAL A 426 6.16 -12.66 8.15
N GLY A 427 4.83 -12.70 8.08
CA GLY A 427 3.97 -11.57 7.75
C GLY A 427 2.66 -11.64 8.51
N TYR A 428 1.91 -10.53 8.49
CA TYR A 428 0.59 -10.44 9.10
C TYR A 428 -0.36 -11.48 8.46
N GLN A 429 -1.19 -12.12 9.28
CA GLN A 429 -2.21 -13.07 8.84
C GLN A 429 -3.59 -12.47 9.13
N ALA A 430 -4.33 -12.01 8.13
CA ALA A 430 -5.63 -11.39 8.36
C ALA A 430 -6.64 -12.37 8.99
N GLN A 431 -7.59 -11.84 9.77
CA GLN A 431 -8.68 -12.64 10.31
C GLN A 431 -9.49 -13.31 9.19
N GLY A 432 -9.86 -14.57 9.39
CA GLY A 432 -10.59 -15.37 8.40
C GLY A 432 -9.71 -16.00 7.31
N THR A 433 -8.39 -15.95 7.44
CA THR A 433 -7.47 -16.65 6.53
C THR A 433 -7.01 -17.99 7.12
N THR A 434 -6.74 -18.98 6.27
CA THR A 434 -6.20 -20.28 6.69
C THR A 434 -4.89 -20.13 7.48
N GLY A 435 -4.05 -19.15 7.13
CA GLY A 435 -2.82 -18.88 7.87
C GLY A 435 -3.07 -18.41 9.30
N ARG A 436 -4.11 -17.59 9.52
CA ARG A 436 -4.56 -17.19 10.87
C ARG A 436 -5.07 -18.38 11.67
N ASP A 437 -5.82 -19.29 11.04
CA ASP A 437 -6.32 -20.50 11.71
C ASP A 437 -5.16 -21.39 12.16
N ILE A 438 -4.17 -21.63 11.29
CA ILE A 438 -2.97 -22.41 11.64
C ILE A 438 -2.21 -21.76 12.79
N GLN A 439 -2.00 -20.44 12.76
CA GLN A 439 -1.35 -19.71 13.86
C GLN A 439 -2.09 -19.84 15.19
N THR A 440 -3.42 -19.92 15.15
CA THR A 440 -4.26 -19.94 16.35
C THR A 440 -4.36 -21.35 16.94
N TYR A 441 -4.65 -22.35 16.11
CA TYR A 441 -4.96 -23.70 16.56
C TYR A 441 -3.74 -24.63 16.57
N GLY A 442 -2.71 -24.35 15.78
CA GLY A 442 -1.54 -25.20 15.68
C GLY A 442 -0.74 -25.37 16.98
N PRO A 443 -0.45 -24.31 17.76
CA PRO A 443 0.25 -24.43 19.04
C PRO A 443 -0.44 -25.34 20.07
N GLN A 444 -1.73 -25.62 19.90
CA GLN A 444 -2.53 -26.48 20.78
C GLN A 444 -2.77 -27.88 20.19
N GLY A 445 -2.18 -28.21 19.03
CA GLY A 445 -2.42 -29.48 18.34
C GLY A 445 -3.81 -29.58 17.71
N GLY A 446 -4.32 -28.48 17.18
CA GLY A 446 -5.65 -28.40 16.55
C GLY A 446 -5.69 -28.88 15.10
N TYR A 447 -6.65 -28.36 14.34
CA TYR A 447 -6.85 -28.69 12.93
C TYR A 447 -7.17 -27.44 12.10
N VAL A 448 -7.06 -27.57 10.79
CA VAL A 448 -7.48 -26.55 9.82
C VAL A 448 -8.20 -27.21 8.64
N TYR A 449 -9.06 -26.45 7.95
CA TYR A 449 -9.64 -26.89 6.68
C TYR A 449 -8.84 -26.34 5.51
N ILE A 450 -8.39 -27.22 4.63
CA ILE A 450 -7.72 -26.87 3.36
C ILE A 450 -8.40 -27.68 2.26
N ASN A 451 -8.91 -27.00 1.22
CA ASN A 451 -9.67 -27.64 0.14
C ASN A 451 -10.81 -28.53 0.66
N GLU A 452 -11.56 -28.05 1.65
CA GLU A 452 -12.67 -28.76 2.32
C GLU A 452 -12.27 -30.00 3.13
N LEU A 453 -10.99 -30.36 3.14
CA LEU A 453 -10.46 -31.45 3.95
C LEU A 453 -10.02 -30.95 5.31
N LYS A 454 -10.42 -31.66 6.36
CA LYS A 454 -9.94 -31.43 7.72
C LYS A 454 -8.54 -32.04 7.86
N ILE A 455 -7.57 -31.22 8.25
CA ILE A 455 -6.16 -31.60 8.37
C ILE A 455 -5.69 -31.30 9.78
N ASP A 456 -5.18 -32.33 10.47
CA ASP A 456 -4.59 -32.19 11.80
C ASP A 456 -3.25 -31.46 11.72
N ILE A 457 -3.03 -30.52 12.65
CA ILE A 457 -1.79 -29.76 12.73
C ILE A 457 -0.86 -30.45 13.74
N LYS A 458 0.10 -31.20 13.23
CA LYS A 458 1.18 -31.80 14.02
C LYS A 458 2.52 -31.08 13.84
N ALA A 459 2.67 -30.34 12.75
CA ALA A 459 3.80 -29.47 12.49
C ALA A 459 3.95 -28.39 13.57
N ALA A 460 5.20 -28.02 13.88
CA ALA A 460 5.49 -26.91 14.78
C ALA A 460 5.19 -25.57 14.09
N ILE A 461 4.54 -24.65 14.81
CA ILE A 461 4.14 -23.35 14.26
C ILE A 461 4.96 -22.22 14.89
N HIS A 462 5.64 -21.46 14.05
CA HIS A 462 6.49 -20.33 14.43
C HIS A 462 5.99 -19.03 13.81
N THR A 463 6.23 -17.93 14.49
CA THR A 463 5.93 -16.58 13.97
C THR A 463 7.04 -15.62 14.33
N ILE A 464 7.59 -14.93 13.33
CA ILE A 464 8.57 -13.86 13.51
C ILE A 464 7.93 -12.54 13.05
N SER A 465 7.51 -11.71 14.01
CA SER A 465 6.84 -10.43 13.75
C SER A 465 7.76 -9.38 13.10
N GLY A 466 9.07 -9.41 13.42
CA GLY A 466 10.05 -8.43 12.94
C GLY A 466 10.38 -8.48 11.45
N TYR A 467 9.76 -9.39 10.70
CA TYR A 467 9.84 -9.37 9.24
C TYR A 467 8.77 -8.47 8.62
N SER A 468 7.66 -8.14 9.30
CA SER A 468 6.56 -7.35 8.71
C SER A 468 7.01 -6.18 7.82
N ALA A 469 6.38 -6.07 6.65
CA ALA A 469 6.68 -5.03 5.67
C ALA A 469 6.13 -3.65 6.08
N HIS A 470 5.25 -3.62 7.09
CA HIS A 470 4.64 -2.39 7.58
C HIS A 470 5.43 -1.78 8.73
N ALA A 471 5.38 -0.46 8.84
CA ALA A 471 5.91 0.30 9.95
C ALA A 471 5.19 -0.09 11.25
N ASP A 472 5.95 -0.17 12.34
CA ASP A 472 5.39 -0.34 13.67
C ASP A 472 4.86 0.98 14.26
N GLN A 473 4.18 0.91 15.42
CA GLN A 473 3.62 2.08 16.08
C GLN A 473 4.66 3.19 16.29
N HIS A 474 5.87 2.84 16.75
CA HIS A 474 6.94 3.80 16.95
C HIS A 474 7.35 4.50 15.64
N ASN A 475 7.42 3.75 14.53
CA ASN A 475 7.81 4.25 13.22
C ASN A 475 6.70 5.13 12.63
N LEU A 476 5.43 4.75 12.79
CA LEU A 476 4.25 5.55 12.41
C LEU A 476 4.21 6.88 13.17
N ILE A 477 4.40 6.86 14.50
CA ILE A 477 4.47 8.08 15.31
C ILE A 477 5.65 8.95 14.86
N ASN A 478 6.82 8.37 14.63
CA ASN A 478 8.00 9.11 14.19
C ASN A 478 7.82 9.73 12.80
N PHE A 479 7.05 9.10 11.91
CA PHE A 479 6.75 9.64 10.59
C PHE A 479 6.08 11.03 10.70
N VAL A 480 5.18 11.20 11.67
CA VAL A 480 4.52 12.49 11.95
C VAL A 480 5.36 13.39 12.84
N LYS A 481 5.95 12.85 13.91
CA LYS A 481 6.77 13.61 14.88
C LYS A 481 7.92 14.37 14.22
N ARG A 482 8.51 13.80 13.17
CA ARG A 482 9.66 14.38 12.45
C ARG A 482 9.27 15.32 11.30
N MET A 483 7.97 15.57 11.07
CA MET A 483 7.55 16.62 10.14
C MET A 483 7.89 18.00 10.73
N HIS A 484 8.36 18.92 9.89
CA HIS A 484 8.66 20.28 10.32
C HIS A 484 7.37 21.06 10.63
N HIS A 485 6.39 20.95 9.73
CA HIS A 485 5.03 21.43 9.96
C HIS A 485 4.09 20.23 10.11
N LYS A 486 3.53 20.07 11.30
CA LYS A 486 2.69 18.93 11.65
C LYS A 486 1.27 19.13 11.10
N PRO A 487 0.58 18.04 10.72
CA PRO A 487 -0.79 18.11 10.24
C PRO A 487 -1.74 18.62 11.33
N SER A 488 -2.70 19.44 10.93
CA SER A 488 -3.85 19.80 11.75
C SER A 488 -4.99 18.80 11.61
N HIS A 489 -4.99 17.97 10.56
CA HIS A 489 -5.99 16.92 10.35
C HIS A 489 -5.31 15.56 10.05
N ILE A 490 -5.60 14.53 10.84
CA ILE A 490 -5.12 13.16 10.61
C ILE A 490 -6.31 12.21 10.49
N ARG A 491 -6.34 11.44 9.39
CA ARG A 491 -7.26 10.32 9.18
C ARG A 491 -6.49 9.01 9.24
N ILE A 492 -6.90 8.12 10.14
CA ILE A 492 -6.28 6.82 10.35
C ILE A 492 -7.12 5.75 9.65
N VAL A 493 -6.47 4.96 8.79
CA VAL A 493 -7.06 3.92 7.94
C VAL A 493 -6.15 2.68 7.94
N HIS A 494 -6.51 1.65 7.17
CA HIS A 494 -5.67 0.48 6.89
C HIS A 494 -5.10 -0.19 8.15
N GLY A 495 -6.01 -0.73 8.96
CA GLY A 495 -5.71 -1.29 10.27
C GLY A 495 -6.94 -1.85 10.95
N ASP A 496 -6.72 -2.86 11.80
CA ASP A 496 -7.74 -3.37 12.70
C ASP A 496 -8.22 -2.27 13.65
N ASN A 497 -9.44 -2.38 14.15
CA ASN A 497 -10.04 -1.34 15.01
C ASN A 497 -9.18 -1.03 16.24
N GLU A 498 -8.62 -2.05 16.88
CA GLU A 498 -7.74 -1.90 18.04
C GLU A 498 -6.45 -1.14 17.69
N ALA A 499 -5.83 -1.47 16.56
CA ALA A 499 -4.62 -0.81 16.07
C ALA A 499 -4.88 0.67 15.72
N LYS A 500 -6.01 0.96 15.06
CA LYS A 500 -6.45 2.34 14.76
C LYS A 500 -6.67 3.15 16.04
N GLN A 501 -7.35 2.57 17.03
CA GLN A 501 -7.62 3.25 18.31
C GLN A 501 -6.34 3.51 19.11
N ALA A 502 -5.44 2.52 19.16
CA ALA A 502 -4.15 2.66 19.83
C ALA A 502 -3.31 3.79 19.21
N LEU A 503 -3.20 3.83 17.88
CA LEU A 503 -2.47 4.89 17.18
C LEU A 503 -3.14 6.26 17.35
N ALA A 504 -4.47 6.33 17.28
CA ALA A 504 -5.22 7.57 17.49
C ALA A 504 -4.96 8.18 18.87
N LYS A 505 -4.88 7.34 19.91
CA LYS A 505 -4.57 7.77 21.27
C LYS A 505 -3.19 8.43 21.34
N GLU A 506 -2.18 7.84 20.72
CA GLU A 506 -0.83 8.40 20.68
C GLU A 506 -0.78 9.72 19.89
N TYR A 507 -1.52 9.84 18.80
CA TYR A 507 -1.61 11.10 18.05
C TYR A 507 -2.34 12.21 18.81
N ARG A 508 -3.46 11.91 19.49
CA ARG A 508 -4.15 12.90 20.33
C ARG A 508 -3.26 13.42 21.46
N LYS A 509 -2.43 12.55 22.03
CA LYS A 509 -1.43 12.95 23.03
C LYS A 509 -0.32 13.82 22.43
N MET A 510 0.14 13.49 21.22
CA MET A 510 1.24 14.22 20.56
C MET A 510 0.80 15.55 19.94
N LEU A 511 -0.46 15.65 19.49
CA LEU A 511 -1.04 16.77 18.75
C LEU A 511 -2.43 17.11 19.31
N PRO A 512 -2.51 17.79 20.47
CA PRO A 512 -3.79 18.06 21.15
C PRO A 512 -4.74 18.94 20.32
N GLU A 513 -4.19 19.83 19.49
CA GLU A 513 -4.97 20.75 18.63
C GLU A 513 -5.32 20.16 17.26
N ALA A 514 -4.81 18.96 16.93
CA ALA A 514 -5.09 18.33 15.64
C ALA A 514 -6.39 17.51 15.71
N GLU A 515 -7.19 17.58 14.65
CA GLU A 515 -8.35 16.72 14.49
C GLU A 515 -7.89 15.30 14.11
N ILE A 516 -8.10 14.33 15.01
CA ILE A 516 -7.73 12.92 14.81
C ILE A 516 -8.98 12.07 14.60
N VAL A 517 -9.15 11.58 13.36
CA VAL A 517 -10.32 10.82 12.91
C VAL A 517 -9.92 9.40 12.54
N ILE A 518 -10.74 8.42 12.96
CA ILE A 518 -10.61 7.02 12.53
C ILE A 518 -11.70 6.75 11.50
N GLY A 519 -11.31 6.35 10.29
CA GLY A 519 -12.23 5.71 9.34
C GLY A 519 -13.58 6.39 9.10
N LYS A 520 -13.62 7.71 8.93
CA LYS A 520 -14.89 8.42 8.71
C LYS A 520 -15.24 8.44 7.22
N GLU A 521 -16.32 7.72 6.89
CA GLU A 521 -16.94 7.67 5.56
C GLU A 521 -17.23 9.06 4.98
#